data_AF-A0A6P0IYL6-F1
#
_entry.id   AF-A0A6P0IYL6-F1
#
_cell.length_a   1.000
_cell.length_b   1.000
_cell.length_c   1.000
_cell.angle_alpha   90.00
_cell.angle_beta   90.00
_cell.angle_gamma   90.00
#
_symmetry.space_group_name_H-M   'P 1'
#
loop_
_entity.id
_entity.type
_entity.pdbx_description
1 polymer ?
#
loop_
_entity_poly.entity_id
_entity_poly.type
_entity_poly.pdbx_seq_one_letter_code
_entity_poly.pdbx_strand_id
1 'polypeptide(L)' 'MMKSCFAGITDPGLLRTVNQDDYYIDPDGRFFIVADG' A
#
# COMPACT_ATOMS: atom_id res chain seq x y z
N MET A 1 17.13 14.44 -10.15
CA MET A 1 16.29 14.70 -8.97
C MET A 1 16.20 13.42 -8.17
N MET A 2 16.30 13.48 -6.83
CA MET A 2 15.97 12.33 -5.98
C MET A 2 14.46 12.14 -6.01
N LYS A 3 14.00 10.97 -6.49
CA LYS A 3 12.62 10.51 -6.31
C LYS A 3 12.49 9.93 -4.89
N SER A 4 11.38 10.23 -4.21
CA SER A 4 11.04 9.54 -2.96
C SER A 4 10.84 8.06 -3.26
N CYS A 5 11.47 7.18 -2.47
CA CYS A 5 11.26 5.74 -2.55
C CYS A 5 10.19 5.34 -1.54
N PHE A 6 9.10 4.73 -2.00
CA PHE A 6 8.05 4.19 -1.16
C PHE A 6 8.05 2.66 -1.24
N ALA A 7 7.66 2.00 -0.16
CA ALA A 7 7.45 0.56 -0.08
C ALA A 7 6.11 0.30 0.63
N GLY A 8 5.46 -0.81 0.30
CA GLY A 8 4.16 -1.19 0.84
C GLY A 8 4.10 -2.70 1.04
N ILE A 9 3.35 -3.09 2.06
CA ILE A 9 3.03 -4.48 2.40
C ILE A 9 1.67 -4.46 3.10
N THR A 10 0.87 -5.50 2.91
CA THR A 10 -0.39 -5.70 3.62
C THR A 10 -0.52 -7.14 4.08
N ASP A 11 -1.27 -7.37 5.16
CA ASP A 11 -1.50 -8.67 5.77
C ASP A 11 -2.96 -8.79 6.23
N PRO A 12 -3.67 -9.92 5.95
CA PRO A 12 -5.04 -10.12 6.42
C PRO A 12 -5.20 -10.13 7.95
N GLY A 13 -4.09 -10.27 8.70
CA GLY A 13 -4.10 -10.45 10.14
C GLY A 13 -4.52 -11.87 10.56
N LEU A 14 -4.84 -12.02 11.85
CA LEU A 14 -5.11 -13.32 12.46
C LEU A 14 -6.57 -13.79 12.36
N LEU A 15 -7.51 -12.86 12.14
CA LEU A 15 -8.95 -13.13 12.28
C LEU A 15 -9.70 -13.13 10.95
N ARG A 16 -9.35 -12.24 10.02
CA ARG A 16 -10.05 -12.15 8.73
C ARG A 16 -9.54 -13.22 7.79
N THR A 17 -10.45 -13.85 7.06
CA THR A 17 -10.13 -14.85 6.03
C THR A 17 -9.75 -14.21 4.69
N VAL A 18 -10.07 -12.93 4.50
CA VAL A 18 -9.81 -12.15 3.28
C VAL A 18 -9.27 -10.79 3.71
N ASN A 19 -8.19 -10.35 3.06
CA ASN A 19 -7.69 -8.99 3.19
C ASN A 19 -8.42 -8.08 2.20
N GLN A 20 -9.09 -7.05 2.70
CA GLN A 20 -9.78 -6.05 1.89
C GLN A 20 -8.99 -4.75 1.79
N ASP A 21 -7.85 -4.67 2.49
CA ASP A 21 -6.92 -3.56 2.40
C ASP A 21 -6.14 -3.65 1.07
N ASP A 22 -5.93 -2.51 0.43
CA ASP A 22 -5.07 -2.40 -0.74
C ASP A 22 -4.22 -1.12 -0.71
N TYR A 23 -3.12 -1.12 -1.46
CA TYR A 23 -2.25 0.03 -1.59
C TYR A 23 -1.74 0.24 -3.02
N TYR A 24 -1.52 1.50 -3.40
CA TYR A 24 -0.90 1.89 -4.67
C TYR A 24 0.29 2.81 -4.42
N ILE A 25 1.42 2.50 -5.06
CA ILE A 25 2.63 3.33 -5.03
C ILE A 25 2.84 3.91 -6.42
N ASP A 26 2.82 5.23 -6.52
CA ASP A 26 3.11 5.94 -7.76
C ASP A 26 4.58 5.71 -8.18
N PRO A 27 4.85 5.17 -9.39
CA PRO A 27 6.22 4.93 -9.88
C PRO A 27 7.04 6.22 -10.03
N ASP A 28 6.38 7.38 -10.09
CA ASP A 28 7.03 8.68 -10.09
C ASP A 28 7.37 9.22 -8.70
N GLY A 29 6.99 8.50 -7.65
CA GLY A 29 7.26 8.87 -6.27
C GLY A 29 6.46 10.08 -5.80
N ARG A 30 5.29 10.35 -6.42
CA ARG A 30 4.45 11.51 -6.09
C ARG A 30 3.49 11.23 -4.94
N PHE A 31 2.96 10.01 -4.86
CA PHE A 31 2.00 9.62 -3.84
C PHE A 31 2.08 8.11 -3.52
N PHE A 32 1.64 7.79 -2.30
CA PHE A 32 1.26 6.44 -1.90
C PHE A 32 -0.17 6.51 -1.37
N ILE A 33 -1.01 5.57 -1.77
CA ILE A 33 -2.42 5.51 -1.40
C ILE A 33 -2.64 4.20 -0.65
N VAL A 34 -3.44 4.26 0.41
CA VAL A 34 -3.92 3.09 1.15
C VAL A 34 -5.44 3.21 1.24
N ALA A 35 -6.14 2.10 1.03
CA ALA A 35 -7.59 2.02 1.16
C ALA A 35 -7.98 0.77 1.96
N ASP A 36 -8.97 0.92 2.83
CA ASP A 36 -9.64 -0.17 3.56
C ASP A 36 -11.03 -0.36 2.93
N GLY A 37 -11.41 -1.62 2.73
CA GLY A 37 -12.57 -2.03 1.92
C GLY A 37 -13.86 -2.29 2.69
#